data_AF-A0A291QDW8-F1
#
_entry.id   AF-A0A291QDW8-F1
#
_cell.length_a   1.000
_cell.length_b   1.000
_cell.length_c   1.000
_cell.angle_alpha   90.00
_cell.angle_beta   90.00
_cell.angle_gamma   90.00
#
_symmetry.space_group_name_H-M   'P 1'
#
loop_
_entity.id
_entity.type
_entity.pdbx_description
1 polymer ?
#
loop_
_entity_poly.entity_id
_entity_poly.type
_entity_poly.pdbx_seq_one_letter_code
_entity_poly.pdbx_strand_id
1 'polypeptide(L)'
;MPSRTLPPPPPPAHLRTWPDRQTLLTDRGMALDDLRRRHLGVHRLLLLWLCGLGGVVGCALLTLPLQFIDDKDPSFFLLGPVLVVLGVAALAPSVIGVVLGIRHDRRLRELTDAWLALDTHPATDARLRSPGLSLFWLLSSLAVCALGLWASFAAAAYAEPGRDTYADVALGMGAGLVLWLTGLIGAAKAARHYRWALRRLGPAPR
;
A
#
# COMPACT_ATOMS: atom_id res chain seq x y z
N MET A 1 -20.22 16.14 8.11
CA MET A 1 -19.66 14.79 7.82
C MET A 1 -19.61 14.62 6.31
N PRO A 2 -18.45 14.63 5.64
CA PRO A 2 -18.44 14.45 4.19
C PRO A 2 -18.56 12.97 3.85
N SER A 3 -19.45 12.69 2.89
CA SER A 3 -19.95 11.37 2.52
C SER A 3 -18.84 10.37 2.20
N ARG A 4 -18.92 9.18 2.81
CA ARG A 4 -18.04 8.02 2.61
C ARG A 4 -18.11 7.43 1.19
N THR A 5 -18.92 8.02 0.31
CA THR A 5 -19.15 7.59 -1.06
C THR A 5 -18.08 8.19 -1.98
N LEU A 6 -17.49 7.36 -2.84
CA LEU A 6 -16.68 7.85 -3.96
C LEU A 6 -17.53 8.80 -4.83
N PRO A 7 -16.93 9.81 -5.48
CA PRO A 7 -17.68 10.60 -6.45
C PRO A 7 -18.25 9.64 -7.52
N PRO A 8 -19.49 9.88 -7.96
CA PRO A 8 -20.15 9.00 -8.91
C PRO A 8 -19.35 8.92 -10.22
N PRO A 9 -19.49 7.81 -10.98
CA PRO A 9 -18.98 7.75 -12.33
C PRO A 9 -19.63 8.86 -13.18
N PRO A 10 -18.93 9.36 -14.20
CA PRO A 10 -19.50 10.38 -15.07
C PRO A 10 -20.77 9.84 -15.76
N PRO A 11 -21.79 10.68 -15.98
CA PRO A 11 -23.05 10.25 -16.59
C PRO A 11 -22.81 9.62 -17.98
N PRO A 12 -23.54 8.53 -18.31
CA PRO A 12 -23.54 7.93 -19.63
C PRO A 12 -23.84 8.97 -20.72
N ALA A 13 -23.31 8.79 -21.93
CA ALA A 13 -23.42 9.78 -23.01
C ALA A 13 -24.86 10.28 -23.27
N HIS A 14 -25.86 9.40 -23.12
CA HIS A 14 -27.28 9.69 -23.33
C HIS A 14 -27.96 10.44 -22.16
N LEU A 15 -27.30 10.59 -21.01
CA LEU A 15 -27.79 11.32 -19.81
C LEU A 15 -26.98 12.60 -19.53
N ARG A 16 -26.08 12.99 -20.43
CA ARG A 16 -25.24 14.18 -20.23
C ARG A 16 -26.07 15.44 -20.47
N THR A 17 -26.32 16.20 -19.42
CA THR A 17 -27.13 17.43 -19.45
C THR A 17 -26.32 18.70 -19.21
N TRP A 18 -24.99 18.68 -19.40
CA TRP A 18 -24.18 19.88 -19.19
C TRP A 18 -24.57 20.97 -20.19
N PRO A 19 -24.95 22.17 -19.71
CA PRO A 19 -25.41 23.26 -20.58
C PRO A 19 -24.29 23.86 -21.43
N ASP A 20 -23.04 23.77 -20.99
CA ASP A 20 -21.88 24.34 -21.65
C ASP A 20 -20.58 23.60 -21.30
N ARG A 21 -19.52 23.83 -22.09
CA ARG A 21 -18.22 23.19 -21.85
C ARG A 21 -17.59 23.62 -20.52
N GLN A 22 -17.85 24.83 -20.06
CA GLN A 22 -17.24 25.34 -18.82
C GLN A 22 -17.85 24.67 -17.59
N THR A 23 -19.16 24.40 -17.58
CA THR A 23 -19.79 23.61 -16.51
C THR A 23 -19.28 22.17 -16.47
N LEU A 24 -19.09 21.52 -17.62
CA LEU A 24 -18.45 20.20 -17.70
C LEU A 24 -17.05 20.21 -17.08
N LEU A 25 -16.20 21.19 -17.46
CA LEU A 25 -14.82 21.29 -16.97
C LEU A 25 -14.76 21.59 -15.46
N THR A 26 -15.72 22.36 -14.94
CA THR A 26 -15.82 22.70 -13.53
C THR A 26 -16.20 21.47 -12.70
N ASP A 27 -17.21 20.72 -13.14
CA ASP A 27 -17.65 19.49 -12.48
C ASP A 27 -16.57 18.40 -12.52
N ARG A 28 -15.92 18.23 -13.68
CA ARG A 28 -14.73 17.38 -13.85
C ARG A 28 -13.60 17.79 -12.91
N GLY A 29 -13.31 19.08 -12.79
CA GLY A 29 -12.27 19.61 -11.91
C GLY A 29 -12.54 19.31 -10.43
N MET A 30 -13.79 19.43 -9.99
CA MET A 30 -14.19 19.09 -8.61
C MET A 30 -14.08 17.59 -8.35
N ALA A 31 -14.57 16.74 -9.26
CA ALA A 31 -14.48 15.29 -9.13
C ALA A 31 -13.01 14.81 -9.09
N LEU A 32 -12.16 15.35 -9.97
CA LEU A 32 -10.73 15.01 -10.00
C LEU A 32 -9.97 15.52 -8.78
N ASP A 33 -10.32 16.68 -8.22
CA ASP A 33 -9.70 17.16 -6.97
C ASP A 33 -10.06 16.29 -5.76
N ASP A 34 -11.33 15.88 -5.64
CA ASP A 34 -11.77 14.97 -4.58
C ASP A 34 -11.10 13.59 -4.71
N LEU A 35 -11.05 13.03 -5.93
CA LEU A 35 -10.32 11.79 -6.21
C LEU A 35 -8.84 11.91 -5.86
N ARG A 36 -8.18 13.03 -6.22
CA ARG A 36 -6.76 13.30 -5.90
C ARG A 36 -6.50 13.30 -4.40
N ARG A 37 -7.32 14.01 -3.61
CA ARG A 37 -7.19 14.06 -2.14
C ARG A 37 -7.31 12.67 -1.51
N ARG A 38 -8.18 11.82 -2.05
CA ARG A 38 -8.39 10.44 -1.57
C ARG A 38 -7.29 9.48 -2.02
N HIS A 39 -6.69 9.70 -3.18
CA HIS A 39 -5.66 8.82 -3.76
C HIS A 39 -4.30 8.93 -3.05
N LEU A 40 -4.04 10.07 -2.40
CA LEU A 40 -2.72 10.46 -1.87
C LEU A 40 -2.74 10.88 -0.40
N GLY A 41 -3.78 10.50 0.35
CA GLY A 41 -3.86 10.82 1.77
C GLY A 41 -2.72 10.19 2.58
N VAL A 42 -2.05 11.01 3.41
CA VAL A 42 -1.05 10.57 4.41
C VAL A 42 -1.59 9.42 5.28
N HIS A 43 -2.89 9.43 5.56
CA HIS A 43 -3.58 8.36 6.27
C HIS A 43 -3.40 6.97 5.63
N ARG A 44 -3.33 6.87 4.29
CA ARG A 44 -3.11 5.58 3.61
C ARG A 44 -1.67 5.10 3.68
N LEU A 45 -0.72 6.02 3.72
CA LEU A 45 0.67 5.68 4.04
C LEU A 45 0.70 5.14 5.46
N LEU A 46 0.10 5.86 6.41
CA LEU A 46 0.03 5.43 7.82
C LEU A 46 -0.62 4.05 7.98
N LEU A 47 -1.72 3.77 7.28
CA LEU A 47 -2.35 2.44 7.27
C LEU A 47 -1.46 1.36 6.69
N LEU A 48 -0.71 1.65 5.62
CA LEU A 48 0.25 0.69 5.06
C LEU A 48 1.37 0.40 6.06
N TRP A 49 1.89 1.43 6.73
CA TRP A 49 2.87 1.28 7.80
C TRP A 49 2.30 0.49 8.98
N LEU A 50 1.08 0.77 9.42
CA LEU A 50 0.40 -0.02 10.45
C LEU A 50 0.23 -1.49 10.05
N CYS A 51 -0.11 -1.76 8.79
CA CYS A 51 -0.23 -3.13 8.29
C CYS A 51 1.14 -3.83 8.27
N GLY A 52 2.19 -3.13 7.85
CA GLY A 52 3.56 -3.64 7.90
C GLY A 52 4.00 -3.94 9.33
N LEU A 53 3.76 -3.01 10.26
CA LEU A 53 4.09 -3.14 11.68
C LEU A 53 3.30 -4.28 12.33
N GLY A 54 2.00 -4.37 12.05
CA GLY A 54 1.15 -5.50 12.50
C GLY A 54 1.60 -6.83 11.91
N GLY A 55 2.09 -6.85 10.66
CA GLY A 55 2.65 -8.04 10.06
C GLY A 55 3.98 -8.47 10.71
N VAL A 56 4.85 -7.51 11.05
CA VAL A 56 6.09 -7.78 11.81
C VAL A 56 5.76 -8.35 13.20
N VAL A 57 4.82 -7.74 13.92
CA VAL A 57 4.35 -8.21 15.22
C VAL A 57 3.75 -9.62 15.11
N GLY A 58 2.94 -9.87 14.07
CA GLY A 58 2.39 -11.19 13.81
C GLY A 58 3.47 -12.24 13.50
N CYS A 59 4.48 -11.90 12.71
CA CYS A 59 5.64 -12.77 12.48
C CYS A 59 6.41 -13.06 13.76
N ALA A 60 6.67 -12.06 14.60
CA ALA A 60 7.34 -12.26 15.89
C ALA A 60 6.55 -13.20 16.81
N LEU A 61 5.22 -13.06 16.86
CA LEU A 61 4.34 -13.95 17.61
C LEU A 61 4.36 -15.39 17.08
N LEU A 62 4.48 -15.58 15.77
CA LEU A 62 4.55 -16.91 15.15
C LEU A 62 5.89 -17.62 15.41
N THR A 63 6.95 -16.89 15.73
CA THR A 63 8.29 -17.47 15.97
C THR A 63 8.59 -17.76 17.43
N LEU A 64 7.88 -17.14 18.38
CA LEU A 64 7.98 -17.48 19.81
C LEU A 64 7.71 -18.98 20.12
N PRO A 65 6.71 -19.65 19.51
CA PRO A 65 6.52 -21.09 19.68
C PRO A 65 7.73 -21.94 19.27
N LEU A 66 8.51 -21.50 18.27
CA LEU A 66 9.71 -22.21 17.82
C LEU A 66 10.82 -22.13 18.86
N GLN A 67 10.95 -21.01 19.59
CA GLN A 67 11.92 -20.88 20.70
C GLN A 67 11.62 -21.88 21.83
N PHE A 68 10.35 -22.02 22.22
CA PHE A 68 9.97 -23.01 23.24
C PHE A 68 10.27 -24.46 22.83
N ILE A 69 10.22 -24.77 21.54
CA ILE A 69 10.61 -26.10 21.03
C ILE A 69 12.12 -26.30 21.17
N ASP A 70 12.92 -25.30 20.79
CA ASP A 70 14.39 -25.34 20.88
C ASP A 70 14.87 -25.47 22.34
N ASP A 71 14.22 -24.76 23.26
CA ASP A 71 14.50 -24.81 24.71
C ASP A 71 13.95 -26.08 25.40
N LYS A 72 13.19 -26.93 24.67
CA LYS A 72 12.47 -28.10 25.20
C LYS A 72 11.53 -27.76 26.35
N ASP A 73 10.97 -26.55 26.32
CA ASP A 73 10.10 -26.06 27.36
C ASP A 73 8.68 -26.66 27.23
N PRO A 74 8.16 -27.34 28.27
CA PRO A 74 6.83 -27.95 28.22
C PRO A 74 5.69 -26.92 28.07
N SER A 75 5.96 -25.65 28.37
CA SER A 75 5.06 -24.51 28.15
C SER A 75 4.58 -24.37 26.69
N PHE A 76 5.34 -24.92 25.73
CA PHE A 76 4.97 -24.95 24.31
C PHE A 76 3.57 -25.53 24.07
N PHE A 77 3.19 -26.61 24.77
CA PHE A 77 1.91 -27.28 24.53
C PHE A 77 0.70 -26.40 24.86
N LEU A 78 0.85 -25.46 25.79
CA LEU A 78 -0.22 -24.55 26.21
C LEU A 78 -0.13 -23.20 25.49
N LEU A 79 1.05 -22.59 25.47
CA LEU A 79 1.25 -21.24 24.94
C LEU A 79 1.47 -21.21 23.43
N GLY A 80 2.05 -22.26 22.85
CA GLY A 80 2.35 -22.36 21.42
C GLY A 80 1.11 -22.16 20.54
N PRO A 81 0.02 -22.94 20.72
CA PRO A 81 -1.20 -22.77 19.95
C PRO A 81 -1.82 -21.37 20.09
N VAL A 82 -1.82 -20.82 21.32
CA VAL A 82 -2.36 -19.48 21.61
C VAL A 82 -1.58 -18.40 20.86
N LEU A 83 -0.25 -18.48 20.87
CA LEU A 83 0.63 -17.55 20.17
C LEU A 83 0.49 -17.67 18.64
N VAL A 84 0.35 -18.89 18.11
CA VAL A 84 0.08 -19.11 16.69
C VAL A 84 -1.23 -18.46 16.28
N VAL A 85 -2.30 -18.69 17.03
CA VAL A 85 -3.62 -18.09 16.77
C VAL A 85 -3.53 -16.57 16.83
N LEU A 86 -2.84 -16.01 17.83
CA LEU A 86 -2.68 -14.56 17.98
C LEU A 86 -1.85 -13.95 16.84
N GLY A 87 -0.79 -14.63 16.41
CA GLY A 87 0.04 -14.23 15.27
C GLY A 87 -0.75 -14.22 13.96
N VAL A 88 -1.55 -15.26 13.70
CA VAL A 88 -2.47 -15.30 12.54
C VAL A 88 -3.53 -14.21 12.63
N ALA A 89 -4.11 -13.99 13.82
CA ALA A 89 -5.11 -12.95 14.05
C ALA A 89 -4.55 -11.53 13.86
N ALA A 90 -3.26 -11.32 14.12
CA ALA A 90 -2.57 -10.07 13.83
C ALA A 90 -2.21 -9.90 12.33
N LEU A 91 -1.84 -10.99 11.65
CA LEU A 91 -1.48 -10.99 10.22
C LEU A 91 -2.68 -10.83 9.28
N ALA A 92 -3.78 -11.52 9.57
CA ALA A 92 -4.98 -11.52 8.75
C ALA A 92 -5.51 -10.10 8.43
N PRO A 93 -5.72 -9.19 9.40
CA PRO A 93 -6.21 -7.84 9.12
C PRO A 93 -5.22 -7.01 8.29
N SER A 94 -3.91 -7.21 8.46
CA SER A 94 -2.90 -6.54 7.63
C SER A 94 -3.00 -6.97 6.16
N VAL A 95 -3.14 -8.28 5.90
CA VAL A 95 -3.31 -8.80 4.54
C VAL A 95 -4.63 -8.32 3.93
N ILE A 96 -5.72 -8.40 4.68
CA ILE A 96 -7.05 -7.97 4.23
C ILE A 96 -7.04 -6.46 3.90
N GLY A 97 -6.45 -5.64 4.77
CA GLY A 97 -6.34 -4.20 4.58
C GLY A 97 -5.58 -3.84 3.30
N VAL A 98 -4.47 -4.54 3.03
CA VAL A 98 -3.69 -4.37 1.80
C VAL A 98 -4.51 -4.75 0.55
N VAL A 99 -5.18 -5.90 0.56
CA VAL A 99 -6.00 -6.38 -0.57
C VAL A 99 -7.17 -5.42 -0.86
N LEU A 100 -7.89 -5.00 0.18
CA LEU A 100 -8.98 -4.03 0.06
C LEU A 100 -8.45 -2.68 -0.45
N GLY A 101 -7.29 -2.25 0.03
CA GLY A 101 -6.60 -1.05 -0.46
C GLY A 101 -6.27 -1.12 -1.94
N ILE A 102 -5.77 -2.26 -2.42
CA ILE A 102 -5.48 -2.50 -3.85
C ILE A 102 -6.76 -2.45 -4.70
N ARG A 103 -7.84 -3.10 -4.24
CA ARG A 103 -9.13 -3.10 -4.94
C ARG A 103 -9.73 -1.69 -5.02
N HIS A 104 -9.67 -0.95 -3.92
CA HIS A 104 -10.13 0.44 -3.89
C HIS A 104 -9.32 1.32 -4.85
N ASP A 105 -8.00 1.14 -4.91
CA ASP A 105 -7.14 1.90 -5.83
C ASP A 105 -7.42 1.59 -7.30
N ARG A 106 -7.83 0.36 -7.62
CA ARG A 106 -8.28 0.03 -8.98
C ARG A 106 -9.54 0.82 -9.33
N ARG A 107 -10.54 0.83 -8.44
CA ARG A 107 -11.79 1.60 -8.64
C ARG A 107 -11.55 3.10 -8.76
N LEU A 108 -10.70 3.68 -7.91
CA LEU A 108 -10.33 5.09 -8.01
C LEU A 108 -9.68 5.41 -9.37
N ARG A 109 -8.80 4.54 -9.86
CA ARG A 109 -8.16 4.73 -11.18
C ARG A 109 -9.15 4.62 -12.32
N GLU A 110 -10.05 3.65 -12.28
CA GLU A 110 -11.12 3.48 -13.28
C GLU A 110 -12.00 4.74 -13.33
N LEU A 111 -12.38 5.29 -12.18
CA LEU A 111 -13.13 6.54 -12.09
C LEU A 111 -12.34 7.73 -12.65
N THR A 112 -11.07 7.88 -12.25
CA THR A 112 -10.21 8.94 -12.79
C THR A 112 -10.06 8.84 -14.30
N ASP A 113 -9.81 7.64 -14.84
CA ASP A 113 -9.70 7.43 -16.29
C ASP A 113 -11.02 7.74 -17.01
N ALA A 114 -12.18 7.40 -16.41
CA ALA A 114 -13.50 7.75 -16.96
C ALA A 114 -13.74 9.27 -16.99
N TRP A 115 -13.34 9.99 -15.94
CA TRP A 115 -13.43 11.45 -15.86
C TRP A 115 -12.43 12.16 -16.79
N LEU A 116 -11.26 11.58 -17.02
CA LEU A 116 -10.29 12.10 -17.99
C LEU A 116 -10.71 11.85 -19.43
N ALA A 117 -11.48 10.80 -19.72
CA ALA A 117 -11.95 10.49 -21.06
C ALA A 117 -13.04 11.46 -21.59
N LEU A 118 -13.64 12.28 -20.72
CA LEU A 118 -14.70 13.23 -21.11
C LEU A 118 -14.19 14.40 -21.95
N ASP A 119 -13.08 15.02 -21.54
CA ASP A 119 -12.48 16.18 -22.21
C ASP A 119 -11.01 16.34 -21.75
N THR A 120 -10.20 17.04 -22.52
CA THR A 120 -8.78 17.34 -22.20
C THR A 120 -8.66 18.79 -21.73
N HIS A 121 -8.02 19.02 -20.56
CA HIS A 121 -7.79 20.38 -20.07
C HIS A 121 -6.42 20.53 -19.39
N PRO A 122 -5.40 20.99 -20.13
CA PRO A 122 -3.99 20.89 -19.72
C PRO A 122 -3.69 21.56 -18.36
N ALA A 123 -4.36 22.67 -18.03
CA ALA A 123 -4.12 23.41 -16.79
C ALA A 123 -4.58 22.64 -15.53
N THR A 124 -5.74 22.00 -15.57
CA THR A 124 -6.27 21.17 -14.47
C THR A 124 -5.57 19.82 -14.42
N ASP A 125 -5.23 19.29 -15.60
CA ASP A 125 -4.54 18.02 -15.78
C ASP A 125 -3.09 18.08 -15.23
N ALA A 126 -2.42 19.23 -15.32
CA ALA A 126 -1.11 19.45 -14.71
C ALA A 126 -1.13 19.40 -13.17
N ARG A 127 -2.23 19.77 -12.51
CA ARG A 127 -2.36 19.70 -11.03
C ARG A 127 -2.50 18.27 -10.51
N LEU A 128 -2.80 17.30 -11.38
CA LEU A 128 -2.82 15.87 -11.03
C LEU A 128 -1.40 15.28 -10.98
N ARG A 129 -0.43 15.89 -11.65
CA ARG A 129 1.00 15.62 -11.41
C ARG A 129 1.35 16.17 -10.04
N SER A 130 1.33 15.30 -9.04
CA SER A 130 1.90 15.56 -7.72
C SER A 130 3.21 14.77 -7.57
N PRO A 131 4.26 15.12 -8.34
CA PRO A 131 5.49 14.34 -8.42
C PRO A 131 6.20 14.26 -7.08
N GLY A 132 6.19 15.34 -6.29
CA GLY A 132 6.84 15.37 -4.97
C GLY A 132 6.21 14.38 -3.97
N LEU A 133 4.88 14.30 -3.94
CA LEU A 133 4.20 13.37 -3.04
C LEU A 133 4.38 11.92 -3.48
N SER A 134 4.36 11.65 -4.79
CA SER A 134 4.68 10.34 -5.34
C SER A 134 6.12 9.92 -5.07
N LEU A 135 7.07 10.86 -5.13
CA LEU A 135 8.48 10.61 -4.85
C LEU A 135 8.70 10.35 -3.36
N PHE A 136 8.05 11.11 -2.47
CA PHE A 136 8.08 10.84 -1.03
C PHE A 136 7.51 9.46 -0.71
N TRP A 137 6.39 9.09 -1.34
CA TRP A 137 5.79 7.75 -1.21
C TRP A 137 6.73 6.65 -1.70
N LEU A 138 7.40 6.88 -2.84
CA LEU A 138 8.38 5.96 -3.42
C LEU A 138 9.59 5.80 -2.49
N LEU A 139 10.20 6.90 -2.05
CA LEU A 139 11.40 6.91 -1.20
C LEU A 139 11.12 6.28 0.16
N SER A 140 10.00 6.63 0.79
CA SER A 140 9.58 6.04 2.06
C SER A 140 9.35 4.53 1.93
N SER A 141 8.66 4.09 0.86
CA SER A 141 8.42 2.66 0.63
C SER A 141 9.69 1.89 0.25
N LEU A 142 10.59 2.52 -0.52
CA LEU A 142 11.87 1.95 -0.92
C LEU A 142 12.80 1.80 0.28
N ALA A 143 12.83 2.78 1.18
CA ALA A 143 13.59 2.70 2.42
C ALA A 143 13.11 1.53 3.29
N VAL A 144 11.79 1.36 3.45
CA VAL A 144 11.21 0.20 4.17
C VAL A 144 11.53 -1.12 3.48
N CYS A 145 11.45 -1.15 2.15
CA CYS A 145 11.78 -2.34 1.36
C CYS A 145 13.26 -2.74 1.54
N ALA A 146 14.17 -1.76 1.44
CA ALA A 146 15.60 -1.95 1.61
C ALA A 146 15.95 -2.38 3.04
N LEU A 147 15.31 -1.79 4.05
CA LEU A 147 15.48 -2.18 5.45
C LEU A 147 14.96 -3.60 5.72
N GLY A 148 13.80 -3.98 5.16
CA GLY A 148 13.26 -5.33 5.27
C GLY A 148 14.14 -6.39 4.58
N LEU A 149 14.66 -6.05 3.39
CA LEU A 149 15.59 -6.91 2.66
C LEU A 149 16.91 -7.06 3.43
N TRP A 150 17.46 -5.95 3.92
CA TRP A 150 18.68 -5.96 4.75
C TRP A 150 18.49 -6.79 6.02
N ALA A 151 17.36 -6.62 6.73
CA ALA A 151 17.05 -7.43 7.91
C ALA A 151 16.94 -8.93 7.59
N SER A 152 16.32 -9.29 6.45
CA SER A 152 16.21 -10.69 6.00
C SER A 152 17.59 -11.31 5.73
N PHE A 153 18.44 -10.58 5.00
CA PHE A 153 19.77 -11.06 4.63
C PHE A 153 20.75 -11.01 5.80
N ALA A 154 20.68 -9.99 6.66
CA ALA A 154 21.50 -9.90 7.86
C ALA A 154 21.21 -11.07 8.82
N ALA A 155 19.93 -11.39 9.03
CA ALA A 155 19.56 -12.54 9.86
C ALA A 155 20.09 -13.88 9.32
N ALA A 156 20.17 -14.04 7.99
CA ALA A 156 20.73 -15.24 7.38
C ALA A 156 22.26 -15.24 7.31
N ALA A 157 22.88 -14.08 7.11
CA ALA A 157 24.32 -13.94 6.90
C ALA A 157 25.13 -13.90 8.20
N TYR A 158 24.54 -13.39 9.28
CA TYR A 158 25.16 -13.35 10.61
C TYR A 158 24.80 -14.55 11.49
N ALA A 159 24.00 -15.50 10.98
CA ALA A 159 23.62 -16.69 11.71
C ALA A 159 24.87 -17.53 12.05
N GLU A 160 25.24 -17.58 13.33
CA GLU A 160 26.35 -18.39 13.81
C GLU A 160 25.87 -19.80 14.21
N PRO A 161 26.40 -20.87 13.59
CA PRO A 161 26.04 -22.23 13.96
C PRO A 161 26.34 -22.52 15.44
N GLY A 162 25.29 -22.85 16.21
CA GLY A 162 25.40 -23.17 17.64
C GLY A 162 25.25 -21.98 18.60
N ARG A 163 25.06 -20.77 18.08
CA ARG A 163 24.79 -19.55 18.86
C ARG A 163 23.42 -18.96 18.60
N ASP A 164 22.98 -18.99 17.35
CA ASP A 164 21.64 -18.54 16.96
C ASP A 164 20.67 -19.72 16.84
N THR A 165 19.47 -19.52 17.36
CA THR A 165 18.40 -20.54 17.35
C THR A 165 17.68 -20.54 16.01
N TYR A 166 17.11 -21.68 15.60
CA TYR A 166 16.33 -21.77 14.34
C TYR A 166 15.18 -20.75 14.33
N ALA A 167 14.62 -20.47 15.50
CA ALA A 167 13.59 -19.45 15.69
C ALA A 167 14.06 -18.02 15.37
N ASP A 168 15.32 -17.67 15.66
CA ASP A 168 15.85 -16.31 15.43
C ASP A 168 16.07 -16.05 13.94
N VAL A 169 16.59 -17.05 13.22
CA VAL A 169 16.73 -17.01 11.77
C VAL A 169 15.35 -16.95 11.10
N ALA A 170 14.38 -17.73 11.58
CA ALA A 170 13.01 -17.72 11.07
C ALA A 170 12.30 -16.36 11.33
N LEU A 171 12.54 -15.73 12.49
CA LEU A 171 12.01 -14.40 12.82
C LEU A 171 12.61 -13.34 11.90
N GLY A 172 13.93 -13.33 11.74
CA GLY A 172 14.63 -12.38 10.89
C GLY A 172 14.21 -12.49 9.42
N MET A 173 14.13 -13.71 8.88
CA MET A 173 13.63 -13.95 7.51
C MET A 173 12.15 -13.58 7.37
N GLY A 174 11.29 -13.98 8.33
CA GLY A 174 9.86 -13.75 8.27
C GLY A 174 9.49 -12.27 8.39
N ALA A 175 10.02 -11.58 9.40
CA ALA A 175 9.80 -10.14 9.60
C ALA A 175 10.38 -9.32 8.44
N GLY A 176 11.56 -9.70 7.96
CA GLY A 176 12.18 -9.07 6.80
C GLY A 176 11.39 -9.26 5.51
N LEU A 177 10.83 -10.45 5.26
CA LEU A 177 9.95 -10.73 4.12
C LEU A 177 8.67 -9.88 4.17
N VAL A 178 8.05 -9.74 5.35
CA VAL A 178 6.86 -8.90 5.54
C VAL A 178 7.17 -7.43 5.26
N LEU A 179 8.29 -6.92 5.77
CA LEU A 179 8.75 -5.56 5.50
C LEU A 179 9.07 -5.35 4.01
N TRP A 180 9.72 -6.33 3.39
CA TRP A 180 10.02 -6.32 1.96
C TRP A 180 8.74 -6.28 1.11
N LEU A 181 7.78 -7.15 1.37
CA LEU A 181 6.49 -7.17 0.65
C LEU A 181 5.72 -5.87 0.85
N THR A 182 5.70 -5.32 2.07
CA THR A 182 5.04 -4.05 2.38
C THR A 182 5.68 -2.90 1.62
N GLY A 183 7.01 -2.83 1.62
CA GLY A 183 7.78 -1.85 0.87
C GLY A 183 7.62 -1.99 -0.64
N LEU A 184 7.56 -3.21 -1.18
CA LEU A 184 7.36 -3.49 -2.60
C LEU A 184 5.97 -3.04 -3.08
N ILE A 185 4.93 -3.30 -2.29
CA ILE A 185 3.56 -2.84 -2.58
C ILE A 185 3.51 -1.31 -2.58
N GLY A 186 4.23 -0.69 -1.64
CA GLY A 186 4.45 0.74 -1.58
C GLY A 186 5.09 1.30 -2.85
N ALA A 187 6.26 0.77 -3.20
CA ALA A 187 7.03 1.18 -4.38
C ALA A 187 6.27 0.96 -5.69
N ALA A 188 5.59 -0.19 -5.85
CA ALA A 188 4.80 -0.51 -7.04
C ALA A 188 3.66 0.49 -7.28
N LYS A 189 2.96 0.94 -6.23
CA LYS A 189 1.92 1.96 -6.37
C LYS A 189 2.49 3.31 -6.79
N ALA A 190 3.58 3.75 -6.17
CA ALA A 190 4.22 5.01 -6.52
C ALA A 190 4.78 5.00 -7.96
N ALA A 191 5.47 3.92 -8.35
CA ALA A 191 5.99 3.76 -9.71
C ALA A 191 4.87 3.72 -10.75
N ARG A 192 3.75 3.04 -10.46
CA ARG A 192 2.58 3.00 -11.35
C ARG A 192 1.93 4.37 -11.49
N HIS A 193 1.83 5.15 -10.40
CA HIS A 193 1.31 6.51 -10.44
C HIS A 193 2.24 7.43 -11.26
N TYR A 194 3.55 7.35 -11.04
CA TYR A 194 4.55 8.11 -11.78
C TYR A 194 4.51 7.79 -13.29
N ARG A 195 4.48 6.50 -13.66
CA ARG A 195 4.37 6.07 -15.07
C ARG A 195 3.06 6.52 -15.71
N TRP A 196 1.94 6.45 -14.99
CA TRP A 196 0.65 6.94 -15.49
C TRP A 196 0.68 8.47 -15.70
N ALA A 197 1.21 9.23 -14.74
CA ALA A 197 1.32 10.69 -14.82
C ALA A 197 2.29 11.14 -15.93
N LEU A 198 3.32 10.34 -16.25
CA LEU A 198 4.19 10.60 -17.39
C LEU A 198 3.49 10.30 -18.73
N ARG A 199 2.77 9.17 -18.83
CA ARG A 199 2.11 8.74 -20.08
C ARG A 199 0.89 9.56 -20.45
N ARG A 200 0.05 9.91 -19.48
CA ARG A 200 -1.24 10.59 -19.72
C ARG A 200 -1.11 12.12 -19.76
N LEU A 201 -0.10 12.67 -19.09
CA LEU A 201 0.10 14.12 -18.96
C LEU A 201 1.40 14.57 -19.64
N GLY A 202 2.07 13.66 -20.35
CA GLY A 202 3.27 13.93 -21.15
C GLY A 202 3.00 15.06 -22.16
N PRO A 203 3.97 15.95 -22.43
CA PRO A 203 3.81 16.91 -23.51
C PRO A 203 3.48 16.13 -24.80
N ALA A 204 2.40 16.53 -25.47
CA ALA A 204 2.09 16.00 -26.79
C ALA A 204 3.35 16.17 -27.68
N PRO A 205 3.74 15.15 -28.47
CA PRO A 205 4.80 15.34 -29.44
C PRO A 205 4.40 16.50 -30.34
N ARG A 206 5.29 17.50 -30.41
CA ARG A 206 5.14 18.66 -31.29
C ARG A 206 5.28 18.22 -32.74
#